data_AF-A0A2R6E6B7-F1
#
_entry.id   AF-A0A2R6E6B7-F1
#
_cell.length_a   1.000
_cell.length_b   1.000
_cell.length_c   1.000
_cell.angle_alpha   90.00
_cell.angle_beta   90.00
_cell.angle_gamma   90.00
#
_symmetry.space_group_name_H-M   'P 1'
#
loop_
_entity.id
_entity.type
_entity.pdbx_description
1 polymer ?
#
loop_
_entity_poly.entity_id
_entity_poly.type
_entity_poly.pdbx_seq_one_letter_code
_entity_poly.pdbx_strand_id
1 'polypeptide(L)'
;MDRPFTGSHGHAGRGGGCGPERPRDERRVDVPGSLDERASPGGVRLTDTQFATLETALESGYYRVPREQTIEELATELDVSHQALSERLRRGHRTLVETVLEL
;
A
#
# COMPACT_ATOMS: atom_id res chain seq x y z
N MET A 1 10.90 -40.70 28.43
CA MET A 1 10.80 -39.84 29.64
C MET A 1 11.58 -38.57 29.34
N ASP A 2 10.84 -37.55 28.96
CA ASP A 2 11.29 -36.27 28.42
C ASP A 2 12.12 -35.44 29.41
N ARG A 3 13.06 -34.69 28.84
CA ARG A 3 13.95 -33.75 29.54
C ARG A 3 13.20 -32.46 29.92
N PRO A 4 13.59 -31.78 31.01
CA PRO A 4 12.93 -30.55 31.43
C PRO A 4 13.29 -29.33 30.56
N PHE A 5 12.32 -28.43 30.50
CA PHE A 5 12.26 -27.15 29.80
C PHE A 5 13.29 -26.15 30.35
N THR A 6 14.14 -25.60 29.48
CA THR A 6 14.97 -24.43 29.78
C THR A 6 14.61 -23.28 28.85
N GLY A 7 14.53 -22.06 29.40
CA GLY A 7 14.61 -20.84 28.61
C GLY A 7 13.47 -19.84 28.81
N SER A 8 13.47 -19.16 29.96
CA SER A 8 12.84 -17.85 30.12
C SER A 8 13.42 -16.87 29.09
N HIS A 9 12.59 -16.31 28.21
CA HIS A 9 12.97 -15.14 27.42
C HIS A 9 12.32 -13.90 28.01
N GLY A 10 13.13 -13.11 28.72
CA GLY A 10 12.78 -11.75 29.08
C GLY A 10 12.74 -10.89 27.81
N HIS A 11 11.65 -10.15 27.61
CA HIS A 11 11.57 -9.14 26.58
C HIS A 11 12.22 -7.86 27.13
N ALA A 12 13.55 -7.78 26.99
CA ALA A 12 14.30 -6.55 27.19
C ALA A 12 13.93 -5.54 26.09
N GLY A 13 13.66 -4.30 26.52
CA GLY A 13 13.22 -3.22 25.67
C GLY A 13 14.21 -2.86 24.56
N ARG A 14 13.65 -2.29 23.49
CA ARG A 14 14.41 -1.48 22.54
C ARG A 14 13.83 -0.07 22.55
N GLY A 15 14.46 0.78 23.37
CA GLY A 15 14.67 2.16 22.96
C GLY A 15 15.57 2.13 21.72
N GLY A 16 15.16 2.86 20.70
CA GLY A 16 15.86 2.91 19.42
C GLY A 16 15.55 4.22 18.72
N GLY A 17 16.31 5.26 19.10
CA GLY A 17 16.71 6.42 18.31
C GLY A 17 15.74 6.98 17.27
N CYS A 18 15.30 8.21 17.53
CA CYS A 18 15.03 9.19 16.49
C CYS A 18 16.23 9.22 15.53
N GLY A 19 16.09 8.57 14.37
CA GLY A 19 17.06 8.69 13.28
C GLY A 19 17.02 10.10 12.72
N PRO A 20 18.09 10.57 12.05
CA PRO A 20 18.11 11.89 11.46
C PRO A 20 16.98 12.02 10.43
N GLU A 21 16.24 13.12 10.50
CA GLU A 21 15.23 13.50 9.51
C GLU A 21 15.88 13.45 8.12
N ARG A 22 15.47 12.50 7.29
CA ARG A 22 16.04 12.39 5.94
C ARG A 22 15.64 13.62 5.14
N PRO A 23 16.57 14.24 4.40
CA PRO A 23 16.23 15.36 3.54
C PRO A 23 15.14 14.90 2.58
N ARG A 24 14.04 15.65 2.52
CA ARG A 24 12.95 15.47 1.55
C ARG A 24 13.58 15.64 0.17
N ASP A 25 13.91 14.55 -0.48
CA ASP A 25 14.26 14.58 -1.90
C ASP A 25 12.95 14.82 -2.64
N GLU A 26 12.62 16.10 -2.81
CA GLU A 26 11.50 16.62 -3.61
C GLU A 26 11.77 16.40 -5.10
N ARG A 27 12.14 15.16 -5.47
CA ARG A 27 12.29 14.76 -6.85
C ARG A 27 10.89 14.79 -7.45
N ARG A 28 10.52 15.96 -7.99
CA ARG A 28 9.35 16.18 -8.83
C ARG A 28 9.27 15.00 -9.78
N VAL A 29 8.26 14.17 -9.59
CA VAL A 29 7.87 13.20 -10.60
C VAL A 29 7.33 14.05 -11.73
N ASP A 30 8.15 14.25 -12.75
CA ASP A 30 7.68 14.76 -14.03
C ASP A 30 6.69 13.70 -14.53
N VAL A 31 5.39 13.97 -14.38
CA VAL A 31 4.32 13.10 -14.89
C VAL A 31 4.16 13.46 -16.36
N PRO A 32 4.75 12.73 -17.32
CA PRO A 32 4.65 13.08 -18.71
C PRO A 32 3.36 12.51 -19.26
N GLY A 33 2.44 13.38 -19.67
CA GLY A 33 1.26 13.02 -20.45
C GLY A 33 -0.04 13.41 -19.77
N SER A 34 -0.57 14.55 -20.23
CA SER A 34 -2.00 14.85 -20.36
C SER A 34 -2.94 13.67 -20.05
N LEU A 35 -3.77 13.80 -19.01
CA LEU A 35 -4.90 12.88 -18.78
C LEU A 35 -6.02 13.09 -19.83
N ASP A 36 -5.87 14.07 -20.71
CA ASP A 36 -6.78 14.39 -21.79
C ASP A 36 -6.21 13.88 -23.12
N GLU A 37 -6.60 12.65 -23.51
CA GLU A 37 -6.75 12.21 -24.92
C GLU A 37 -7.20 10.74 -25.03
N ARG A 38 -7.20 9.98 -23.92
CA ARG A 38 -7.92 8.70 -23.81
C ARG A 38 -8.61 8.59 -22.45
N ALA A 39 -9.52 9.52 -22.15
CA ALA A 39 -10.64 9.14 -21.28
C ALA A 39 -11.37 8.02 -22.02
N SER A 40 -11.01 6.76 -21.73
CA SER A 40 -11.57 5.60 -22.40
C SER A 40 -13.10 5.68 -22.35
N PRO A 41 -13.79 5.35 -23.45
CA PRO A 41 -15.24 5.30 -23.49
C PRO A 41 -15.72 4.11 -22.63
N GLY A 42 -15.71 4.28 -21.30
CA GLY A 42 -16.00 3.18 -20.38
C GLY A 42 -15.58 3.40 -18.94
N GLY A 43 -15.68 4.64 -18.43
CA GLY A 43 -15.30 5.07 -17.07
C GLY A 43 -15.03 3.96 -16.06
N VAL A 44 -13.81 3.98 -15.49
CA VAL A 44 -13.30 2.98 -14.55
C VAL A 44 -14.37 2.52 -13.55
N ARG A 45 -14.76 1.25 -13.63
CA ARG A 45 -15.87 0.68 -12.84
C ARG A 45 -15.43 0.16 -11.46
N LEU A 46 -14.75 0.98 -10.68
CA LEU A 46 -14.38 0.62 -9.31
C LEU A 46 -15.58 0.77 -8.37
N THR A 47 -15.70 -0.14 -7.40
CA THR A 47 -16.56 0.11 -6.22
C THR A 47 -15.93 1.19 -5.33
N ASP A 48 -16.72 1.92 -4.55
CA ASP A 48 -16.24 2.95 -3.63
C ASP A 48 -15.09 2.45 -2.74
N THR A 49 -15.22 1.23 -2.19
CA THR A 49 -14.19 0.64 -1.34
C THR A 49 -12.90 0.34 -2.10
N GLN A 50 -12.99 -0.07 -3.36
CA GLN A 50 -11.80 -0.31 -4.19
C GLN A 50 -11.12 1.00 -4.56
N PHE A 51 -11.91 2.02 -4.92
CA PHE A 51 -11.40 3.36 -5.23
C PHE A 51 -10.67 3.94 -4.02
N ALA A 52 -11.32 4.03 -2.87
CA ALA A 52 -10.73 4.55 -1.64
C ALA A 52 -9.46 3.76 -1.24
N THR A 53 -9.47 2.42 -1.38
CA THR A 53 -8.28 1.61 -1.07
C THR A 53 -7.10 1.95 -1.99
N LEU A 54 -7.34 2.15 -3.28
CA LEU A 54 -6.29 2.48 -4.25
C LEU A 54 -5.79 3.92 -4.09
N GLU A 55 -6.70 4.84 -3.79
CA GLU A 55 -6.39 6.25 -3.49
C GLU A 55 -5.50 6.35 -2.25
N THR A 56 -5.91 5.77 -1.12
CA THR A 56 -5.10 5.78 0.11
C THR A 56 -3.73 5.13 -0.11
N ALA A 57 -3.66 4.00 -0.84
CA ALA A 57 -2.39 3.38 -1.17
C ALA A 57 -1.47 4.29 -2.00
N LEU A 58 -2.05 5.09 -2.91
CA LEU A 58 -1.28 6.04 -3.71
C LEU A 58 -0.76 7.19 -2.85
N GLU A 59 -1.62 7.78 -2.02
CA GLU A 59 -1.30 8.90 -1.15
C GLU A 59 -0.27 8.53 -0.08
N SER A 60 -0.36 7.32 0.47
CA SER A 60 0.55 6.82 1.51
C SER A 60 1.92 6.40 0.99
N GLY A 61 2.13 6.44 -0.33
CA GLY A 61 3.40 6.08 -0.94
C GLY A 61 3.66 4.57 -1.01
N TYR A 62 2.62 3.74 -0.90
CA TYR A 62 2.69 2.28 -1.11
C TYR A 62 3.22 1.92 -2.51
N TYR A 63 2.93 2.76 -3.51
CA TYR A 63 3.41 2.59 -4.89
C TYR A 63 4.73 3.30 -5.20
N ARG A 64 5.31 4.05 -4.26
CA ARG A 64 6.59 4.75 -4.48
C ARG A 64 7.78 3.78 -4.48
N VAL A 65 8.87 4.21 -5.09
CA VAL A 65 10.15 3.49 -5.10
C VAL A 65 11.27 4.43 -4.62
N PRO A 66 11.89 4.18 -3.46
CA PRO A 66 11.57 3.13 -2.48
C PRO A 66 10.18 3.33 -1.84
N ARG A 67 9.55 2.25 -1.38
CA ARG A 67 8.23 2.30 -0.72
C ARG A 67 8.32 3.11 0.57
N GLU A 68 7.36 3.99 0.79
CA GLU A 68 7.25 4.82 2.00
C GLU A 68 6.37 4.17 3.08
N GLN A 69 5.45 3.28 2.68
CA GLN A 69 4.58 2.55 3.58
C GLN A 69 4.44 1.08 3.15
N THR A 70 4.37 0.16 4.11
CA THR A 70 4.12 -1.27 3.86
C THR A 70 2.63 -1.59 3.78
N ILE A 71 2.32 -2.80 3.31
CA ILE A 71 0.94 -3.27 3.23
C ILE A 71 0.32 -3.50 4.62
N GLU A 72 1.13 -3.84 5.62
CA GLU A 72 0.70 -4.00 7.02
C GLU A 72 0.34 -2.66 7.66
N GLU A 73 1.16 -1.63 7.41
CA GLU A 73 0.92 -0.27 7.87
C GLU A 73 -0.36 0.30 7.23
N LEU A 74 -0.52 0.12 5.92
CA LEU A 74 -1.73 0.54 5.20
C LEU A 74 -2.99 -0.23 5.65
N ALA A 75 -2.87 -1.52 5.96
CA ALA A 75 -4.00 -2.30 6.47
C ALA A 75 -4.47 -1.78 7.83
N THR A 76 -3.51 -1.37 8.67
CA THR A 76 -3.79 -0.75 9.98
C THR A 76 -4.48 0.60 9.81
N GLU A 77 -4.00 1.43 8.87
CA GLU A 77 -4.59 2.75 8.58
C GLU A 77 -6.05 2.65 8.09
N LEU A 78 -6.34 1.64 7.28
CA LEU A 78 -7.69 1.39 6.74
C LEU A 78 -8.60 0.57 7.67
N ASP A 79 -8.13 0.21 8.88
CA ASP A 79 -8.81 -0.65 9.85
C ASP A 79 -9.34 -1.96 9.23
N VAL A 80 -8.47 -2.66 8.49
CA VAL A 80 -8.79 -3.93 7.84
C VAL A 80 -7.69 -4.96 8.04
N SER A 81 -8.03 -6.24 7.86
CA SER A 81 -7.01 -7.28 7.82
C SER A 81 -6.12 -7.16 6.59
N HIS A 82 -4.87 -7.59 6.73
CA HIS A 82 -3.91 -7.68 5.62
C HIS A 82 -4.46 -8.48 4.42
N GLN A 83 -5.18 -9.58 4.68
CA GLN A 83 -5.84 -10.37 3.63
C GLN A 83 -6.93 -9.55 2.93
N ALA A 84 -7.79 -8.88 3.69
CA ALA A 84 -8.87 -8.06 3.12
C ALA A 84 -8.31 -6.91 2.26
N LEU A 85 -7.25 -6.24 2.71
CA LEU A 85 -6.56 -5.22 1.93
C LEU A 85 -5.98 -5.81 0.64
N SER A 86 -5.25 -6.93 0.73
CA SER A 86 -4.66 -7.61 -0.44
C SER A 86 -5.72 -8.00 -1.48
N GLU A 87 -6.87 -8.49 -1.03
CA GLU A 87 -7.98 -8.84 -1.91
C GLU A 87 -8.65 -7.61 -2.54
N ARG A 88 -8.79 -6.49 -1.80
CA ARG A 88 -9.32 -5.24 -2.33
C ARG A 88 -8.39 -4.66 -3.40
N LEU A 89 -7.08 -4.60 -3.13
CA LEU A 89 -6.07 -4.15 -4.08
C LEU A 89 -6.10 -4.99 -5.36
N ARG A 90 -6.03 -6.32 -5.23
CA ARG A 90 -6.10 -7.23 -6.38
C ARG A 90 -7.35 -7.02 -7.23
N ARG A 91 -8.52 -6.86 -6.59
CA ARG A 91 -9.77 -6.61 -7.31
C ARG A 91 -9.77 -5.23 -7.99
N GLY A 92 -9.31 -4.20 -7.30
CA GLY A 92 -9.18 -2.86 -7.87
C GLY A 92 -8.23 -2.83 -9.07
N HIS A 93 -7.05 -3.45 -8.97
CA HIS A 93 -6.09 -3.57 -10.07
C HIS A 93 -6.67 -4.33 -11.25
N ARG A 94 -7.36 -5.44 -10.99
CA ARG A 94 -8.05 -6.19 -12.03
C ARG A 94 -9.05 -5.33 -12.78
N THR A 95 -9.91 -4.60 -12.06
CA THR A 95 -10.90 -3.70 -12.66
C THR A 95 -10.26 -2.58 -13.48
N LEU A 96 -9.15 -2.00 -12.99
CA LEU A 96 -8.39 -1.01 -13.76
C LEU A 96 -7.85 -1.60 -15.07
N VAL A 97 -7.26 -2.80 -15.02
CA VAL A 97 -6.74 -3.51 -16.19
C VAL A 97 -7.85 -3.86 -17.17
N GLU A 98 -8.97 -4.41 -16.69
CA GLU A 98 -10.16 -4.72 -17.51
C GLU A 98 -10.68 -3.46 -18.22
N THR A 99 -10.80 -2.34 -17.48
CA THR A 99 -11.24 -1.06 -18.05
C THR A 99 -10.30 -0.53 -19.14
N VAL A 100 -8.98 -0.59 -18.90
CA VAL A 100 -7.97 -0.08 -19.86
C VAL A 100 -7.86 -0.97 -21.10
N LEU A 101 -8.08 -2.28 -20.94
CA LEU A 101 -8.04 -3.25 -22.03
C LEU A 101 -9.40 -3.47 -22.72
N GLU A 102 -10.46 -2.80 -22.28
CA GLU A 102 -11.84 -2.95 -22.78
C GLU A 102 -12.34 -4.42 -22.71
N LEU A 103 -12.01 -5.12 -21.62
CA LEU A 103 -12.41 -6.50 -21.31
C LEU A 103 -13.62 -6.55 -20.37
#